data_AF-A0A9X8ITZ8-F1
#
_entry.id   AF-A0A9X8ITZ8-F1
#
_cell.length_a   1.000
_cell.length_b   1.000
_cell.length_c   1.000
_cell.angle_alpha   90.00
_cell.angle_beta   90.00
_cell.angle_gamma   90.00
#
_symmetry.space_group_name_H-M   'P 1'
#
loop_
_entity.id
_entity.type
_entity.pdbx_description
1 polymer ?
#
loop_
_entity_poly.entity_id
_entity_poly.type
_entity_poly.pdbx_seq_one_letter_code
_entity_poly.pdbx_strand_id
1 'polypeptide(L)'
;MRAPSGTLHVIDFKTDQIVANIQPQDYWDDIRHWEIKNNIDTLEFKVFDNTEHAATLMQQNLVLKEVRDGRIVPYVINNEVEKD
;
A
#
# COMPACT_ATOMS: atom_id res chain seq x y z
N MET A 1 -11.89 18.41 -9.83
CA MET A 1 -11.50 17.03 -9.50
C MET A 1 -10.61 17.10 -8.27
N ARG A 2 -10.91 16.38 -7.19
CA ARG A 2 -10.09 16.38 -5.97
C ARG A 2 -8.83 15.56 -6.23
N ALA A 3 -7.67 16.05 -5.80
CA ALA A 3 -6.44 15.26 -5.81
C ALA A 3 -6.54 14.14 -4.76
N PRO A 4 -6.06 12.91 -5.05
CA PRO A 4 -6.02 11.84 -4.05
C PRO A 4 -5.21 12.27 -2.82
N SER A 5 -5.60 11.81 -1.63
CA SER A 5 -4.86 12.10 -0.39
C SER A 5 -3.42 11.59 -0.42
N GLY A 6 -3.18 10.46 -1.09
CA GLY A 6 -1.92 9.73 -1.03
C GLY A 6 -1.70 8.98 0.27
N THR A 7 -2.63 9.04 1.24
CA THR A 7 -2.56 8.21 2.45
C THR A 7 -2.79 6.75 2.08
N LEU A 8 -1.93 5.87 2.59
CA LEU A 8 -2.10 4.43 2.51
C LEU A 8 -2.68 3.92 3.82
N HIS A 9 -3.82 3.22 3.74
CA HIS A 9 -4.41 2.58 4.93
C HIS A 9 -4.05 1.10 4.93
N VAL A 10 -3.42 0.64 6.01
CA VAL A 10 -3.05 -0.77 6.17
C VAL A 10 -4.11 -1.47 7.01
N ILE A 11 -4.67 -2.56 6.48
CA ILE A 11 -5.68 -3.38 7.14
C ILE A 11 -5.07 -4.73 7.49
N ASP A 12 -5.20 -5.12 8.75
CA ASP A 12 -4.78 -6.44 9.22
C ASP A 12 -5.74 -7.53 8.75
N PHE A 13 -5.20 -8.57 8.10
CA PHE A 13 -5.99 -9.62 7.48
C PHE A 13 -6.75 -10.52 8.46
N LYS A 14 -6.38 -10.52 9.75
CA LYS A 14 -7.02 -11.37 10.77
C LYS A 14 -8.19 -10.67 11.43
N THR A 15 -8.10 -9.35 11.57
CA THR A 15 -9.04 -8.54 12.37
C THR A 15 -9.89 -7.59 11.54
N ASP A 16 -9.57 -7.42 10.24
CA ASP A 16 -10.20 -6.45 9.33
C ASP A 16 -10.15 -5.01 9.86
N GLN A 17 -9.22 -4.70 10.77
CA GLN A 17 -9.04 -3.38 11.35
C GLN A 17 -7.92 -2.62 10.63
N ILE A 18 -8.06 -1.29 10.57
CA ILE A 18 -6.97 -0.42 10.16
C ILE A 18 -5.92 -0.43 11.27
N VAL A 19 -4.71 -0.88 10.94
CA VAL A 19 -3.57 -0.97 11.86
C VAL A 19 -2.51 0.10 11.61
N ALA A 20 -2.52 0.75 10.44
CA ALA A 20 -1.67 1.91 10.17
C ALA A 20 -2.28 2.85 9.12
N ASN A 21 -1.88 4.12 9.20
CA ASN A 21 -2.11 5.12 8.16
C ASN A 21 -0.75 5.71 7.79
N ILE A 22 -0.22 5.37 6.61
CA ILE A 22 1.08 5.85 6.13
C ILE A 22 0.82 7.11 5.30
N GLN A 23 1.36 8.24 5.73
CA GLN A 23 1.15 9.52 5.04
C GLN A 23 2.11 9.66 3.86
N PRO A 24 1.80 10.51 2.85
CA PRO A 24 2.67 10.72 1.68
C PRO A 24 4.13 11.07 2.00
N GLN A 25 4.41 11.69 3.15
CA GLN A 25 5.77 12.02 3.58
C GLN A 25 6.54 10.84 4.20
N ASP A 26 5.85 9.75 4.53
CA ASP A 26 6.41 8.59 5.27
C ASP A 26 6.74 7.41 4.36
N TYR A 27 6.53 7.55 3.03
CA TYR A 27 6.88 6.55 2.03
C TYR A 27 7.40 7.18 0.73
N TRP A 28 8.11 6.40 -0.08
CA TRP A 28 8.60 6.82 -1.40
C TRP A 28 8.45 5.69 -2.42
N ASP A 29 8.89 5.97 -3.66
CA ASP A 29 8.79 5.04 -4.79
C ASP A 29 7.36 4.53 -5.04
N ASP A 30 6.36 5.42 -4.98
CA ASP A 30 4.95 5.13 -5.28
C ASP A 30 4.74 4.74 -6.76
N ILE A 31 5.03 3.48 -7.09
CA ILE A 31 5.09 2.98 -8.45
C ILE A 31 3.95 2.00 -8.67
N ARG A 32 3.07 2.33 -9.61
CA ARG A 32 2.02 1.41 -10.08
C ARG A 32 2.43 0.76 -11.39
N HIS A 33 2.37 -0.56 -11.45
CA HIS A 33 2.60 -1.34 -12.65
C HIS A 33 1.37 -2.16 -13.03
N TRP A 34 0.94 -2.07 -14.30
CA TRP A 34 -0.15 -2.89 -14.81
C TRP A 34 0.36 -3.84 -15.89
N GLU A 35 0.31 -5.12 -15.58
CA GLU A 35 0.59 -6.18 -16.53
C GLU A 35 -0.71 -6.61 -17.23
N ILE A 36 -0.85 -6.22 -18.51
CA ILE A 36 -2.09 -6.43 -19.27
C ILE A 36 -2.37 -7.92 -19.54
N LYS A 37 -1.33 -8.72 -19.82
CA LYS A 37 -1.49 -10.11 -20.27
C LYS A 37 -2.25 -10.97 -19.25
N ASN A 38 -1.88 -10.84 -17.98
CA ASN A 38 -2.51 -11.56 -16.88
C ASN A 38 -3.48 -10.69 -16.07
N ASN A 39 -3.67 -9.42 -16.47
CA ASN A 39 -4.47 -8.44 -15.77
C ASN A 39 -4.06 -8.26 -14.29
N ILE A 40 -2.75 -8.09 -14.05
CA ILE A 40 -2.18 -7.92 -12.71
C ILE A 40 -1.85 -6.45 -12.50
N ASP A 41 -2.41 -5.85 -11.46
CA ASP A 41 -2.10 -4.48 -11.02
C ASP A 41 -1.29 -4.56 -9.72
N THR A 42 -0.07 -4.03 -9.75
CA THR A 42 0.82 -3.99 -8.59
C THR A 42 1.11 -2.55 -8.17
N LEU A 43 1.27 -2.37 -6.87
CA LEU A 43 1.73 -1.15 -6.24
C LEU A 43 3.00 -1.49 -5.47
N GLU A 44 4.10 -0.84 -5.86
CA GLU A 44 5.36 -0.84 -5.13
C GLU A 44 5.49 0.50 -4.40
N PHE A 45 6.01 0.45 -3.19
CA PHE A 45 6.40 1.61 -2.40
C PHE A 45 7.40 1.17 -1.33
N LYS A 46 8.14 2.13 -0.78
CA LYS A 46 9.13 1.89 0.25
C LYS A 46 8.83 2.72 1.49
N VAL A 47 9.08 2.14 2.64
CA VAL A 47 9.04 2.80 3.95
C VAL A 47 10.39 2.63 4.62
N PHE A 48 10.71 3.47 5.61
CA PHE A 48 11.90 3.25 6.41
C PHE A 48 11.79 1.96 7.23
N ASP A 49 12.83 1.15 7.16
CA ASP A 49 13.01 -0.01 8.04
C ASP A 49 13.02 0.43 9.51
N ASN A 50 12.58 -0.46 10.40
CA ASN A 50 12.47 -0.23 11.85
C ASN A 50 11.47 0.86 12.26
N THR A 51 10.50 1.19 11.40
CA THR A 51 9.35 2.04 11.77
C THR A 51 8.15 1.20 12.19
N GLU A 52 7.22 1.80 12.94
CA GLU A 52 5.93 1.17 13.24
C GLU A 52 5.15 0.85 11.95
N HIS A 53 5.31 1.68 10.90
CA HIS A 53 4.73 1.41 9.59
C HIS A 53 5.25 0.11 8.98
N ALA A 54 6.57 -0.08 8.94
CA ALA A 54 7.18 -1.30 8.42
C ALA A 54 6.67 -2.56 9.14
N ALA A 55 6.48 -2.49 10.47
CA ALA A 55 5.94 -3.61 11.25
C ALA A 55 4.50 -4.00 10.87
N THR A 56 3.74 -3.11 10.23
CA THR A 56 2.37 -3.40 9.76
C THR A 56 2.29 -3.95 8.34
N LEU A 57 3.39 -3.87 7.56
CA LEU A 57 3.44 -4.32 6.17
C LEU A 57 3.70 -5.83 6.06
N MET A 58 2.81 -6.61 6.67
CA MET A 58 2.87 -8.08 6.68
C MET A 58 2.13 -8.69 5.48
N GLN A 59 2.51 -9.89 5.07
CA GLN A 59 1.85 -10.66 4.02
C GLN A 59 0.38 -10.81 4.35
N GLN A 60 -0.43 -10.77 3.29
CA GLN A 60 -1.90 -10.83 3.33
C GLN A 60 -2.59 -9.59 3.90
N ASN A 61 -1.90 -8.68 4.58
CA ASN A 61 -2.50 -7.38 4.90
C ASN A 61 -2.86 -6.63 3.62
N LEU A 62 -3.89 -5.80 3.71
CA LEU A 62 -4.31 -4.96 2.60
C LEU A 62 -3.71 -3.57 2.74
N VAL A 63 -3.31 -3.00 1.62
CA VAL A 63 -3.04 -1.57 1.47
C VAL A 63 -4.17 -0.97 0.65
N LEU A 64 -4.93 -0.06 1.25
CA LEU A 64 -5.95 0.71 0.55
C LEU A 64 -5.37 2.04 0.10
N LYS A 65 -5.46 2.31 -1.20
CA LYS A 65 -4.99 3.54 -1.81
C LYS A 65 -6.13 4.31 -2.48
N GLU A 66 -6.29 5.58 -2.13
CA GLU A 66 -7.17 6.48 -2.87
C GLU A 66 -6.52 6.83 -4.22
N VAL A 67 -7.29 6.67 -5.30
CA VAL A 67 -6.93 7.12 -6.64
C VAL A 67 -7.85 8.26 -7.09
N ARG A 68 -7.69 8.71 -8.34
CA ARG A 68 -8.51 9.79 -8.90
C ARG A 68 -10.01 9.47 -8.73
N ASP A 69 -10.78 10.53 -8.50
CA ASP A 69 -12.22 10.48 -8.24
C ASP A 69 -12.63 9.81 -6.91
N GLY A 70 -11.71 9.69 -5.95
CA GLY A 70 -12.01 9.16 -4.62
C GLY A 70 -12.25 7.65 -4.60
N ARG A 71 -11.92 6.94 -5.68
CA ARG A 71 -11.98 5.48 -5.73
C ARG A 71 -10.89 4.89 -4.84
N ILE A 72 -11.22 3.82 -4.13
CA ILE A 72 -10.27 3.08 -3.31
C ILE A 72 -9.87 1.81 -4.05
N VAL A 73 -8.57 1.60 -4.19
CA VAL A 73 -8.01 0.38 -4.76
C VAL A 73 -7.33 -0.41 -3.64
N PRO A 74 -7.74 -1.66 -3.38
CA PRO A 74 -7.07 -2.54 -2.43
C PRO A 74 -5.93 -3.30 -3.12
N TYR A 75 -4.79 -3.39 -2.45
CA TYR A 75 -3.66 -4.23 -2.82
C TYR A 75 -3.38 -5.22 -1.70
N VAL A 76 -3.11 -6.48 -2.03
CA VAL A 76 -2.66 -7.49 -1.06
C VAL A 76 -1.14 -7.47 -1.01
N ILE A 77 -0.57 -7.40 0.19
CA ILE A 77 0.89 -7.53 0.36
C ILE A 77 1.28 -8.98 0.11
N ASN A 78 2.00 -9.23 -1.00
CA ASN A 78 2.45 -10.56 -1.38
C ASN A 78 3.93 -10.81 -1.03
N ASN A 79 4.77 -9.78 -1.08
CA ASN A 79 6.19 -9.83 -0.70
C ASN A 79 6.47 -8.65 0.23
N GLU A 80 7.04 -8.90 1.42
CA GLU A 80 7.27 -7.87 2.43
C GLU A 80 8.60 -7.14 2.24
N VAL A 81 9.60 -7.74 1.58
CA VAL A 81 10.96 -7.19 1.53
C VAL A 81 11.73 -7.67 0.28
N GLU A 82 12.17 -6.74 -0.57
CA GLU A 82 13.42 -6.93 -1.32
C GLU A 82 14.54 -6.39 -0.44
N LYS A 83 15.33 -7.29 0.16
CA LYS A 83 16.60 -6.91 0.77
C LYS A 83 17.63 -6.89 -0.34
N ASP A 84 18.07 -5.71 -0.75
CA ASP A 84 19.30 -5.55 -1.55
C ASP A 84 20.53 -6.08 -0.79
#